data_AF-A0A7K7PWZ1-F1
#
_entry.id   AF-A0A7K7PWZ1-F1
#
_cell.length_a   1.000
_cell.length_b   1.000
_cell.length_c   1.000
_cell.angle_alpha   90.00
_cell.angle_beta   90.00
_cell.angle_gamma   90.00
#
_symmetry.space_group_name_H-M   'P 1'
#
loop_
_entity.id
_entity.type
_entity.pdbx_description
1 polymer ?
#
loop_
_entity_poly.entity_id
_entity_poly.type
_entity_poly.pdbx_seq_one_letter_code
_entity_poly.pdbx_strand_id
1 'polypeptide(L)'
;QELALKSLGNEGLFLFSSLDTNKDLYLSPEEFKPIAEKLTGVAPDSESEEEETPDPEGETLSIVAKFQPLVMETMTKSKDGFLGISHVALSGLRNWTAPAAPMSVLLARQFKAFLPPKDNLDLGDPWWIIPSELNIFTGYLSNNRFYPPPPKGKEVIIHRLLSMFHPRPFVKTRFAPQGAVACIQASSSFYYTIAFRIHAEFQLNEPPNFPFWFSPGQFTGYIVLSKDSSHVRDFRLFVPNNRSLNVDMEWLYGASESSNMEVDIGYLPQV
;
A
#
# COMPACT_ATOMS: atom_id res chain seq x y z
N GLN A 1 18.65 28.70 16.05
CA GLN A 1 18.07 28.48 14.71
C GLN A 1 18.96 29.06 13.60
N GLU A 2 19.32 30.34 13.66
CA GLU A 2 20.18 31.00 12.63
C GLU A 2 21.61 30.42 12.53
N LEU A 3 22.21 30.06 13.66
CA LEU A 3 23.52 29.38 13.70
C LEU A 3 23.46 27.95 13.14
N ALA A 4 22.40 27.19 13.46
CA ALA A 4 22.22 25.84 12.96
C ALA A 4 21.96 25.82 11.44
N LEU A 5 21.19 26.79 10.94
CA LEU A 5 20.99 27.01 9.50
C LEU A 5 22.31 27.32 8.78
N LYS A 6 23.18 28.12 9.41
CA LYS A 6 24.48 28.50 8.85
C LYS A 6 25.49 27.34 8.83
N SER A 7 25.41 26.43 9.79
CA SER A 7 26.31 25.28 9.91
C SER A 7 25.85 24.05 9.12
N LEU A 8 24.54 23.77 9.07
CA LEU A 8 23.98 22.55 8.48
C LEU A 8 23.34 22.79 7.10
N GLY A 9 23.12 24.05 6.71
CA GLY A 9 22.29 24.39 5.56
C GLY A 9 20.81 24.08 5.79
N ASN A 10 19.96 24.40 4.81
CA ASN A 10 18.51 24.15 4.89
C ASN A 10 18.21 22.65 5.03
N GLU A 11 18.89 21.82 4.25
CA GLU A 11 18.67 20.37 4.24
C GLU A 11 19.15 19.71 5.52
N GLY A 12 20.34 20.07 6.03
CA GLY A 12 20.86 19.52 7.27
C GLY A 12 20.08 19.99 8.50
N LEU A 13 19.59 21.24 8.50
CA LEU A 13 18.71 21.73 9.57
C LEU A 13 17.36 21.01 9.56
N PHE A 14 16.77 20.81 8.38
CA PHE A 14 15.52 20.08 8.21
C PHE A 14 15.66 18.63 8.70
N LEU A 15 16.73 17.94 8.25
CA LEU A 15 17.05 16.59 8.68
C LEU A 15 17.19 16.50 10.20
N PHE A 16 18.02 17.36 10.79
CA PHE A 16 18.22 17.37 12.23
C PHE A 16 16.89 17.56 12.98
N SER A 17 16.09 18.54 12.56
CA SER A 17 14.80 18.84 13.20
C SER A 17 13.74 17.75 13.04
N SER A 18 13.90 16.86 12.04
CA SER A 18 12.98 15.75 11.82
C SER A 18 13.27 14.52 12.70
N LEU A 19 14.49 14.46 13.25
CA LEU A 19 14.96 13.35 14.10
C LEU A 19 15.00 13.74 15.57
N ASP A 20 15.24 15.01 15.88
CA ASP A 20 15.16 15.59 17.23
C ASP A 20 13.69 15.70 17.68
N THR A 21 13.12 14.54 18.03
CA THR A 21 11.72 14.40 18.44
C THR A 21 11.42 15.12 19.76
N ASN A 22 12.39 15.14 20.67
CA ASN A 22 12.25 15.79 21.97
C ASN A 22 12.63 17.30 21.96
N LYS A 23 13.17 17.79 20.84
CA LYS A 23 13.57 19.18 20.60
C LYS A 23 14.66 19.68 21.55
N ASP A 24 15.54 18.78 21.99
CA ASP A 24 16.61 19.10 22.93
C ASP A 24 17.90 19.61 22.23
N LEU A 25 17.89 19.67 20.88
CA LEU A 25 19.02 20.06 20.04
C LEU A 25 20.21 19.08 20.09
N TYR A 26 19.96 17.85 20.52
CA TYR A 26 20.84 16.70 20.36
C TYR A 26 20.08 15.59 19.61
N LEU A 27 20.80 14.57 19.14
CA LEU A 27 20.18 13.34 18.65
C LEU A 27 20.58 12.22 19.60
N SER A 28 19.60 11.65 20.29
CA SER A 28 19.85 10.47 21.11
C SER A 28 20.22 9.25 20.23
N PRO A 29 20.83 8.20 20.80
CA PRO A 29 21.04 6.95 20.08
C PRO A 29 19.77 6.38 19.44
N GLU A 30 18.62 6.55 20.11
CA GLU A 30 17.30 6.14 19.63
C GLU A 30 16.83 6.99 18.44
N GLU A 31 17.01 8.30 18.51
CA GLU A 31 16.66 9.24 17.43
C GLU A 31 17.59 9.07 16.20
N PHE A 32 18.84 8.68 16.42
CA PHE A 32 19.81 8.41 15.36
C PHE A 32 19.69 7.01 14.75
N LYS A 33 19.01 6.08 15.44
CA LYS A 33 18.87 4.66 15.03
C LYS A 33 18.40 4.48 13.57
N PRO A 34 17.39 5.21 13.06
CA PRO A 34 16.93 5.06 11.67
C PRO A 34 18.00 5.41 10.63
N ILE A 35 18.90 6.36 10.94
CA ILE A 35 20.04 6.70 10.09
C ILE A 35 21.09 5.58 10.16
N ALA A 36 21.42 5.13 11.38
CA ALA A 36 22.46 4.14 11.59
C ALA A 36 22.16 2.81 10.89
N GLU A 37 20.90 2.33 10.97
CA GLU A 37 20.45 1.11 10.28
C GLU A 37 20.61 1.23 8.75
N LYS A 38 20.32 2.41 8.19
CA LYS A 38 20.42 2.66 6.75
C LYS A 38 21.86 2.84 6.26
N LEU A 39 22.75 3.42 7.07
CA LEU A 39 24.17 3.57 6.75
C LEU A 39 24.96 2.26 6.89
N THR A 40 24.59 1.44 7.86
CA THR A 40 25.28 0.17 8.15
C THR A 40 24.71 -1.01 7.36
N GLY A 41 23.53 -0.86 6.74
CA GLY A 41 22.84 -1.93 6.03
C GLY A 41 22.34 -3.05 6.94
N VAL A 42 22.38 -2.84 8.27
CA VAL A 42 21.85 -3.76 9.27
C VAL A 42 20.37 -3.46 9.38
N ALA A 43 19.56 -4.20 8.62
CA ALA A 43 18.14 -4.30 8.93
C ALA A 43 18.00 -4.88 10.34
N PRO A 44 17.05 -4.41 11.17
CA PRO A 44 16.71 -5.13 12.39
C PRO A 44 16.42 -6.58 12.02
N ASP A 45 16.82 -7.52 12.90
CA ASP A 45 16.45 -8.92 12.78
C ASP A 45 14.94 -8.95 12.49
N SER A 46 14.58 -9.30 11.24
CA SER A 46 13.21 -9.66 10.92
C SER A 46 12.89 -10.74 11.92
N GLU A 47 11.98 -10.47 12.87
CA GLU A 47 11.41 -11.52 13.72
C GLU A 47 11.22 -12.71 12.81
N SER A 48 12.02 -13.75 13.03
CA SER A 48 12.20 -14.84 12.08
C SER A 48 10.80 -15.28 11.65
N GLU A 49 10.46 -14.98 10.40
CA GLU A 49 9.25 -15.48 9.78
C GLU A 49 9.49 -16.98 9.73
N GLU A 50 9.00 -17.68 10.75
CA GLU A 50 9.04 -19.13 10.82
C GLU A 50 8.55 -19.61 9.45
N GLU A 51 9.42 -20.30 8.70
CA GLU A 51 9.04 -20.92 7.44
C GLU A 51 7.81 -21.77 7.74
N GLU A 52 6.65 -21.30 7.29
CA GLU A 52 5.38 -21.91 7.63
C GLU A 52 5.38 -23.32 7.04
N THR A 53 5.46 -24.33 7.92
CA THR A 53 5.32 -25.72 7.52
C THR A 53 4.00 -25.88 6.76
N PRO A 54 3.98 -26.49 5.56
CA PRO A 54 2.73 -26.74 4.86
C PRO A 54 1.81 -27.57 5.76
N ASP A 55 0.63 -27.03 6.09
CA ASP A 55 -0.42 -27.77 6.79
C ASP A 55 -1.46 -28.16 5.73
N PRO A 56 -1.35 -29.38 5.16
CA PRO A 56 -2.26 -29.84 4.13
C PRO A 56 -3.71 -30.04 4.64
N GLU A 57 -3.94 -30.02 5.96
CA GLU A 57 -5.27 -30.12 6.58
C GLU A 57 -5.82 -28.77 7.06
N GLY A 58 -5.08 -27.68 6.86
CA GLY A 58 -5.48 -26.34 7.31
C GLY A 58 -6.75 -25.83 6.62
N GLU A 59 -7.53 -25.02 7.35
CA GLU A 59 -8.74 -24.38 6.79
C GLU A 59 -8.40 -23.55 5.55
N THR A 60 -9.26 -23.65 4.53
CA THR A 60 -9.18 -22.84 3.32
C THR A 60 -10.39 -21.93 3.20
N LEU A 61 -10.15 -20.74 2.66
CA LEU A 61 -11.16 -19.72 2.40
C LEU A 61 -11.21 -19.45 0.89
N SER A 62 -12.41 -19.51 0.33
CA SER A 62 -12.67 -19.08 -1.05
C SER A 62 -12.97 -17.58 -1.07
N ILE A 63 -12.08 -16.80 -1.67
CA ILE A 63 -12.22 -15.36 -1.87
C ILE A 63 -12.82 -15.11 -3.26
N VAL A 64 -13.77 -14.19 -3.35
CA VAL A 64 -14.38 -13.75 -4.61
C VAL A 64 -14.05 -12.29 -4.83
N ALA A 65 -13.47 -11.96 -5.99
CA ALA A 65 -13.23 -10.58 -6.42
C ALA A 65 -14.43 -10.07 -7.23
N LYS A 66 -14.95 -8.90 -6.85
CA LYS A 66 -15.98 -8.18 -7.59
C LYS A 66 -15.39 -6.87 -8.08
N PHE A 67 -15.55 -6.57 -9.35
CA PHE A 67 -14.90 -5.44 -10.00
C PHE A 67 -15.87 -4.75 -10.95
N GLN A 68 -15.91 -3.43 -10.91
CA GLN A 68 -16.52 -2.59 -11.94
C GLN A 68 -15.46 -1.60 -12.42
N PRO A 69 -15.27 -1.45 -13.75
CA PRO A 69 -14.25 -0.55 -14.27
C PRO A 69 -14.48 0.90 -13.84
N LEU A 70 -13.41 1.69 -13.87
CA LEU A 70 -13.48 3.13 -13.68
C LEU A 70 -14.48 3.75 -14.67
N VAL A 71 -15.31 4.68 -14.20
CA VAL A 71 -16.21 5.46 -15.05
C VAL A 71 -15.40 6.57 -15.72
N MET A 72 -15.02 6.37 -16.98
CA MET A 72 -14.13 7.26 -17.73
C MET A 72 -14.64 8.70 -17.80
N GLU A 73 -15.96 8.90 -17.84
CA GLU A 73 -16.62 10.21 -17.90
C GLU A 73 -16.46 11.03 -16.62
N THR A 74 -16.01 10.41 -15.52
CA THR A 74 -15.71 11.11 -14.27
C THR A 74 -14.32 11.73 -14.25
N MET A 75 -13.45 11.33 -15.18
CA MET A 75 -12.11 11.90 -15.33
C MET A 75 -12.21 13.34 -15.82
N THR A 76 -11.40 14.24 -15.26
CA THR A 76 -11.44 15.66 -15.64
C THR A 76 -11.05 15.85 -17.10
N LYS A 77 -10.08 15.06 -17.59
CA LYS A 77 -9.60 15.13 -18.98
C LYS A 77 -10.57 14.50 -20.00
N SER A 78 -11.64 13.83 -19.55
CA SER A 78 -12.67 13.28 -20.44
C SER A 78 -13.57 14.35 -21.07
N LYS A 79 -13.65 15.55 -20.47
CA LYS A 79 -14.55 16.64 -20.89
C LYS A 79 -14.36 17.06 -22.35
N ASP A 80 -13.12 17.02 -22.84
CA ASP A 80 -12.76 17.33 -24.21
C ASP A 80 -12.57 16.07 -25.08
N GLY A 81 -13.13 14.93 -24.64
CA GLY A 81 -12.96 13.64 -25.31
C GLY A 81 -11.53 13.11 -25.24
N PHE A 82 -10.77 13.47 -24.20
CA PHE A 82 -9.34 13.16 -24.06
C PHE A 82 -8.46 13.76 -25.17
N LEU A 83 -8.82 14.93 -25.69
CA LEU A 83 -8.02 15.65 -26.68
C LEU A 83 -6.57 15.85 -26.17
N GLY A 84 -5.58 15.48 -26.97
CA GLY A 84 -4.16 15.58 -26.61
C GLY A 84 -3.61 14.37 -25.85
N ILE A 85 -4.45 13.43 -25.39
CA ILE A 85 -4.00 12.17 -24.79
C ILE A 85 -3.97 11.09 -25.86
N SER A 86 -2.81 10.45 -26.01
CA SER A 86 -2.66 9.32 -26.92
C SER A 86 -3.55 8.16 -26.50
N HIS A 87 -4.21 7.51 -27.46
CA HIS A 87 -5.08 6.35 -27.20
C HIS A 87 -4.34 5.21 -26.50
N VAL A 88 -3.03 5.07 -26.75
CA VAL A 88 -2.21 4.02 -26.11
C VAL A 88 -1.88 4.33 -24.64
N ALA A 89 -1.92 5.60 -24.22
CA ALA A 89 -1.63 5.98 -22.84
C ALA A 89 -2.66 5.39 -21.86
N LEU A 90 -3.95 5.39 -22.25
CA LEU A 90 -5.05 4.86 -21.45
C LEU A 90 -5.38 3.39 -21.75
N SER A 91 -4.50 2.68 -22.46
CA SER A 91 -4.78 1.31 -22.91
C SER A 91 -4.95 0.32 -21.75
N GLY A 92 -4.08 0.37 -20.74
CA GLY A 92 -4.20 -0.46 -19.54
C GLY A 92 -5.52 -0.22 -18.80
N LEU A 93 -5.91 1.05 -18.64
CA LEU A 93 -7.17 1.42 -18.00
C LEU A 93 -8.40 0.91 -18.78
N ARG A 94 -8.41 1.08 -20.11
CA ARG A 94 -9.52 0.63 -20.98
C ARG A 94 -9.63 -0.89 -21.05
N ASN A 95 -8.51 -1.60 -20.95
CA ASN A 95 -8.48 -3.06 -21.01
C ASN A 95 -8.80 -3.71 -19.67
N TRP A 96 -8.65 -2.99 -18.55
CA TRP A 96 -8.95 -3.51 -17.23
C TRP A 96 -10.45 -3.48 -16.96
N THR A 97 -11.14 -4.50 -17.46
CA THR A 97 -12.61 -4.59 -17.44
C THR A 97 -13.16 -5.62 -16.45
N ALA A 98 -12.28 -6.49 -15.93
CA ALA A 98 -12.62 -7.62 -15.07
C ALA A 98 -11.44 -7.92 -14.12
N PRO A 99 -11.67 -8.61 -12.99
CA PRO A 99 -10.57 -9.01 -12.11
C PRO A 99 -9.70 -10.07 -12.80
N ALA A 100 -8.39 -10.01 -12.59
CA ALA A 100 -7.44 -10.99 -13.13
C ALA A 100 -7.74 -12.43 -12.64
N ALA A 101 -8.17 -12.58 -11.39
CA ALA A 101 -8.64 -13.85 -10.82
C ALA A 101 -9.96 -13.61 -10.05
N PRO A 102 -11.12 -13.95 -10.64
CA PRO A 102 -12.43 -13.69 -10.01
C PRO A 102 -12.65 -14.52 -8.73
N MET A 103 -11.92 -15.61 -8.57
CA MET A 103 -11.95 -16.46 -7.38
C MET A 103 -10.55 -16.98 -7.06
N SER A 104 -10.21 -17.07 -5.77
CA SER A 104 -8.97 -17.67 -5.29
C SER A 104 -9.23 -18.42 -3.98
N VAL A 105 -8.48 -19.50 -3.76
CA VAL A 105 -8.49 -20.24 -2.50
C VAL A 105 -7.22 -19.91 -1.71
N LEU A 106 -7.38 -19.46 -0.47
CA LEU A 106 -6.30 -19.07 0.43
C LEU A 106 -6.38 -19.87 1.72
N LEU A 107 -5.24 -20.12 2.37
CA LEU A 107 -5.23 -20.78 3.68
C LEU A 107 -5.59 -19.75 4.77
N ALA A 108 -6.42 -20.12 5.74
CA ALA A 108 -6.82 -19.23 6.84
C ALA A 108 -5.62 -18.67 7.60
N ARG A 109 -4.60 -19.52 7.84
CA ARG A 109 -3.35 -19.13 8.52
C ARG A 109 -2.59 -18.00 7.85
N GLN A 110 -2.71 -17.81 6.53
CA GLN A 110 -2.04 -16.70 5.83
C GLN A 110 -2.55 -15.33 6.30
N PHE A 111 -3.75 -15.29 6.90
CA PHE A 111 -4.31 -14.09 7.49
C PHE A 111 -3.74 -13.78 8.89
N LYS A 112 -2.84 -14.61 9.44
CA LYS A 112 -2.05 -14.29 10.65
C LYS A 112 -1.35 -12.93 10.56
N ALA A 113 -0.98 -12.50 9.35
CA ALA A 113 -0.42 -11.17 9.10
C ALA A 113 -1.29 -10.02 9.64
N PHE A 114 -2.61 -10.20 9.71
CA PHE A 114 -3.57 -9.21 10.22
C PHE A 114 -3.74 -9.26 11.74
N LEU A 115 -3.18 -10.23 12.46
CA LEU A 115 -3.28 -10.26 13.91
C LEU A 115 -2.46 -9.12 14.55
N PRO A 116 -2.90 -8.62 15.71
CA PRO A 116 -2.09 -7.70 16.50
C PRO A 116 -0.74 -8.32 16.88
N PRO A 117 0.32 -7.50 17.08
CA PRO A 117 1.53 -7.95 17.77
C PRO A 117 1.18 -8.54 19.14
N LYS A 118 2.10 -9.33 19.72
CA LYS A 118 1.86 -10.07 20.97
C LYS A 118 1.62 -9.19 22.21
N ASP A 119 1.75 -7.87 22.08
CA ASP A 119 1.48 -6.91 23.13
C ASP A 119 -0.03 -6.77 23.38
N ASN A 120 -0.41 -6.51 24.63
CA ASN A 120 -1.79 -6.22 25.02
C ASN A 120 -2.26 -4.89 24.41
N LEU A 121 -2.69 -4.92 23.14
CA LEU A 121 -3.35 -3.79 22.49
C LEU A 121 -4.79 -3.69 22.97
N ASP A 122 -5.20 -2.48 23.34
CA ASP A 122 -6.59 -2.20 23.70
C ASP A 122 -7.46 -2.05 22.44
N LEU A 123 -8.77 -2.10 22.63
CA LEU A 123 -9.72 -1.87 21.54
C LEU A 123 -9.52 -0.48 20.95
N GLY A 124 -9.39 -0.41 19.63
CA GLY A 124 -9.18 0.83 18.89
C GLY A 124 -7.72 1.23 18.71
N ASP A 125 -6.77 0.63 19.43
CA ASP A 125 -5.36 0.95 19.28
C ASP A 125 -4.86 0.54 17.88
N PRO A 126 -4.21 1.46 17.14
CA PRO A 126 -3.70 1.16 15.81
C PRO A 126 -2.33 0.48 15.89
N TRP A 127 -2.08 -0.49 15.00
CA TRP A 127 -0.74 -1.00 14.72
C TRP A 127 -0.49 -1.09 13.22
N TRP A 128 0.79 -1.13 12.87
CA TRP A 128 1.22 -1.34 11.49
C TRP A 128 1.20 -2.84 11.16
N ILE A 129 0.45 -3.20 10.11
CA ILE A 129 0.62 -4.49 9.43
C ILE A 129 1.85 -4.39 8.52
N ILE A 130 1.92 -3.31 7.73
CA ILE A 130 3.06 -3.01 6.86
C ILE A 130 3.42 -1.55 7.13
N PRO A 131 4.60 -1.26 7.72
CA PRO A 131 5.02 0.12 7.96
C PRO A 131 5.36 0.82 6.64
N SER A 132 5.35 2.16 6.67
CA SER A 132 5.88 2.95 5.56
C SER A 132 7.41 2.86 5.53
N GLU A 133 7.96 2.75 4.33
CA GLU A 133 9.40 2.86 4.05
C GLU A 133 9.78 4.26 3.52
N LEU A 134 8.78 5.13 3.30
CA LEU A 134 9.03 6.52 2.96
C LEU A 134 9.63 7.20 4.18
N ASN A 135 10.84 7.71 4.00
CA ASN A 135 11.51 8.59 4.94
C ASN A 135 11.84 9.89 4.22
N ILE A 136 12.18 10.90 5.00
CA ILE A 136 12.56 12.22 4.50
C ILE A 136 13.71 12.22 3.49
N PHE A 137 14.52 11.15 3.42
CA PHE A 137 15.63 11.03 2.48
C PHE A 137 15.24 10.41 1.14
N THR A 138 14.21 9.55 1.10
CA THR A 138 13.76 8.95 -0.15
C THR A 138 12.66 9.78 -0.80
N GLY A 139 11.78 10.40 -0.02
CA GLY A 139 10.70 11.28 -0.48
C GLY A 139 9.61 10.55 -1.28
N TYR A 140 9.98 9.91 -2.39
CA TYR A 140 9.12 9.17 -3.30
C TYR A 140 9.88 8.09 -4.07
N LEU A 141 9.17 7.09 -4.59
CA LEU A 141 9.74 6.06 -5.47
C LEU A 141 9.61 6.48 -6.95
N SER A 142 10.49 5.98 -7.82
CA SER A 142 10.49 6.32 -9.26
C SER A 142 9.19 5.94 -9.97
N ASN A 143 8.82 6.76 -10.96
CA ASN A 143 7.63 6.58 -11.80
C ASN A 143 7.84 5.54 -12.91
N ASN A 144 9.09 5.29 -13.30
CA ASN A 144 9.46 4.34 -14.34
C ASN A 144 9.60 2.91 -13.79
N ARG A 145 8.55 2.42 -13.14
CA ARG A 145 8.45 1.04 -12.66
C ARG A 145 7.29 0.37 -13.35
N PHE A 146 7.52 -0.84 -13.87
CA PHE A 146 6.49 -1.65 -14.50
C PHE A 146 6.04 -2.78 -13.59
N TYR A 147 7.01 -3.47 -12.97
CA TYR A 147 6.75 -4.66 -12.20
C TYR A 147 6.94 -4.40 -10.71
N PRO A 148 6.01 -4.90 -9.86
CA PRO A 148 6.16 -4.77 -8.42
C PRO A 148 7.36 -5.55 -7.90
N PRO A 149 8.02 -5.09 -6.83
CA PRO A 149 9.05 -5.87 -6.17
C PRO A 149 8.43 -7.16 -5.59
N PRO A 150 9.21 -8.24 -5.45
CA PRO A 150 8.72 -9.46 -4.80
C PRO A 150 8.23 -9.13 -3.38
N PRO A 151 6.98 -9.51 -3.01
CA PRO A 151 6.46 -9.23 -1.68
C PRO A 151 7.20 -10.04 -0.63
N LYS A 152 7.39 -9.44 0.56
CA LYS A 152 8.05 -10.10 1.70
C LYS A 152 7.16 -10.07 2.93
N GLY A 153 7.20 -11.14 3.72
CA GLY A 153 6.48 -11.18 4.98
C GLY A 153 4.99 -10.93 4.89
N LYS A 154 4.51 -10.01 5.74
CA LYS A 154 3.10 -9.59 5.79
C LYS A 154 2.59 -9.00 4.48
N GLU A 155 3.47 -8.58 3.57
CA GLU A 155 3.07 -8.12 2.22
C GLU A 155 2.55 -9.25 1.34
N VAL A 156 2.97 -10.50 1.56
CA VAL A 156 2.66 -11.62 0.68
C VAL A 156 1.14 -11.83 0.54
N ILE A 157 0.41 -11.83 1.65
CA ILE A 157 -1.04 -12.02 1.62
C ILE A 157 -1.76 -10.82 0.99
N ILE A 158 -1.31 -9.59 1.28
CA ILE A 158 -1.89 -8.38 0.70
C ILE A 158 -1.63 -8.31 -0.80
N HIS A 159 -0.40 -8.58 -1.24
CA HIS A 159 -0.06 -8.70 -2.65
C HIS A 159 -0.95 -9.73 -3.33
N ARG A 160 -1.10 -10.92 -2.76
CA ARG A 160 -1.91 -12.01 -3.33
C ARG A 160 -3.39 -11.63 -3.47
N LEU A 161 -3.97 -10.97 -2.47
CA LEU A 161 -5.34 -10.45 -2.51
C LEU A 161 -5.51 -9.38 -3.59
N LEU A 162 -4.59 -8.42 -3.68
CA LEU A 162 -4.64 -7.35 -4.69
C LEU A 162 -4.38 -7.88 -6.10
N SER A 163 -3.54 -8.92 -6.25
CA SER A 163 -3.28 -9.60 -7.52
C SER A 163 -4.53 -10.26 -8.11
N MET A 164 -5.57 -10.52 -7.30
CA MET A 164 -6.85 -10.99 -7.82
C MET A 164 -7.51 -9.95 -8.72
N PHE A 165 -7.28 -8.66 -8.49
CA PHE A 165 -7.82 -7.59 -9.34
C PHE A 165 -6.95 -7.32 -10.56
N HIS A 166 -5.63 -7.21 -10.36
CA HIS A 166 -4.69 -6.91 -11.43
C HIS A 166 -3.31 -7.51 -11.13
N PRO A 167 -2.58 -8.08 -12.12
CA PRO A 167 -1.34 -8.83 -11.89
C PRO A 167 -0.17 -8.02 -11.34
N ARG A 168 -0.21 -6.68 -11.42
CA ARG A 168 0.88 -5.78 -11.00
C ARG A 168 0.47 -4.82 -9.87
N PRO A 169 0.14 -5.33 -8.66
CA PRO A 169 -0.12 -4.49 -7.50
C PRO A 169 1.18 -4.10 -6.81
N PHE A 170 1.32 -2.83 -6.47
CA PHE A 170 2.37 -2.32 -5.61
C PHE A 170 1.78 -2.11 -4.22
N VAL A 171 2.12 -3.01 -3.29
CA VAL A 171 1.66 -2.97 -1.88
C VAL A 171 2.14 -1.73 -1.14
N LYS A 172 3.23 -1.12 -1.63
CA LYS A 172 3.79 0.14 -1.17
C LYS A 172 3.73 1.14 -2.31
N THR A 173 2.87 2.15 -2.16
CA THR A 173 2.72 3.27 -3.08
C THR A 173 4.02 4.07 -3.24
N ARG A 174 4.19 4.70 -4.40
CA ARG A 174 5.31 5.62 -4.69
C ARG A 174 5.33 6.84 -3.77
N PHE A 175 4.16 7.32 -3.35
CA PHE A 175 3.98 8.51 -2.52
C PHE A 175 3.22 8.20 -1.24
N ALA A 176 3.34 9.08 -0.25
CA ALA A 176 2.51 9.01 0.95
C ALA A 176 1.03 9.28 0.61
N PRO A 177 0.08 8.65 1.32
CA PRO A 177 0.25 7.68 2.39
C PRO A 177 0.68 6.30 1.88
N GLN A 178 1.45 5.55 2.67
CA GLN A 178 1.98 4.24 2.33
C GLN A 178 1.79 3.25 3.48
N GLY A 179 1.62 1.96 3.15
CA GLY A 179 1.58 0.87 4.11
C GLY A 179 0.15 0.47 4.50
N ALA A 180 0.06 -0.35 5.53
CA ALA A 180 -1.18 -0.91 6.03
C ALA A 180 -1.27 -0.79 7.56
N VAL A 181 -2.38 -0.25 8.05
CA VAL A 181 -2.66 -0.05 9.48
C VAL A 181 -3.94 -0.80 9.84
N ALA A 182 -3.96 -1.40 11.02
CA ALA A 182 -5.11 -2.09 11.56
C ALA A 182 -5.41 -1.65 12.98
N CYS A 183 -6.65 -1.87 13.43
CA CYS A 183 -7.07 -1.74 14.83
C CYS A 183 -8.07 -2.85 15.20
N ILE A 184 -8.11 -3.24 16.48
CA ILE A 184 -9.10 -4.19 16.98
C ILE A 184 -10.40 -3.41 17.21
N GLN A 185 -11.45 -3.74 16.46
CA GLN A 185 -12.78 -3.15 16.67
C GLN A 185 -13.58 -3.87 17.76
N ALA A 186 -13.43 -5.18 17.85
CA ALA A 186 -14.07 -5.99 18.87
C ALA A 186 -13.22 -7.23 19.18
N SER A 187 -13.32 -7.72 20.42
CA SER A 187 -12.68 -8.95 20.86
C SER A 187 -13.69 -9.84 21.58
N SER A 188 -13.55 -11.14 21.38
CA SER A 188 -14.25 -12.19 22.11
C SER A 188 -13.22 -13.17 22.71
N SER A 189 -13.68 -14.24 23.34
CA SER A 189 -12.78 -15.28 23.85
C SER A 189 -11.90 -15.91 22.75
N PHE A 190 -12.45 -16.08 21.53
CA PHE A 190 -11.78 -16.84 20.45
C PHE A 190 -11.44 -16.02 19.20
N TYR A 191 -12.09 -14.88 18.98
CA TYR A 191 -11.96 -14.10 17.75
C TYR A 191 -11.62 -12.63 18.03
N TYR A 192 -10.85 -12.05 17.13
CA TYR A 192 -10.77 -10.61 16.92
C TYR A 192 -11.61 -10.21 15.71
N THR A 193 -12.28 -9.06 15.82
CA THR A 193 -12.77 -8.30 14.67
C THR A 193 -11.80 -7.16 14.44
N ILE A 194 -11.12 -7.19 13.30
CA ILE A 194 -10.04 -6.25 12.96
C ILE A 194 -10.50 -5.44 11.76
N ALA A 195 -10.45 -4.11 11.88
CA ALA A 195 -10.56 -3.22 10.75
C ALA A 195 -9.17 -2.78 10.33
N PHE A 196 -8.97 -2.61 9.03
CA PHE A 196 -7.69 -2.19 8.49
C PHE A 196 -7.84 -1.35 7.24
N ARG A 197 -6.81 -0.58 6.94
CA ARG A 197 -6.66 0.16 5.68
C ARG A 197 -5.34 -0.18 5.03
N ILE A 198 -5.33 -0.19 3.70
CA ILE A 198 -4.13 -0.46 2.90
C ILE A 198 -4.01 0.64 1.85
N HIS A 199 -2.83 1.23 1.74
CA HIS A 199 -2.46 2.10 0.63
C HIS A 199 -1.59 1.32 -0.34
N ALA A 200 -2.14 1.08 -1.53
CA ALA A 200 -1.51 0.35 -2.61
C ALA A 200 -1.92 0.98 -3.95
N GLU A 201 -1.13 0.76 -4.98
CA GLU A 201 -1.39 1.23 -6.35
C GLU A 201 -1.21 0.08 -7.34
N PHE A 202 -1.71 0.26 -8.55
CA PHE A 202 -1.53 -0.69 -9.65
C PHE A 202 -0.83 -0.03 -10.81
N GLN A 203 -0.01 -0.82 -11.49
CA GLN A 203 0.62 -0.42 -12.72
C GLN A 203 -0.12 -1.10 -13.89
N LEU A 204 -0.77 -0.33 -14.75
CA LEU A 204 -1.71 -0.86 -15.76
C LEU A 204 -1.10 -1.09 -17.15
N ASN A 205 -0.06 -0.34 -17.53
CA ASN A 205 0.54 -0.44 -18.87
C ASN A 205 1.79 -1.32 -18.87
N GLU A 206 2.08 -2.01 -19.96
CA GLU A 206 3.35 -2.74 -20.12
C GLU A 206 4.20 -2.10 -21.23
N PRO A 207 5.54 -2.31 -21.23
CA PRO A 207 6.37 -1.88 -22.34
C PRO A 207 5.82 -2.46 -23.67
N PRO A 208 5.80 -1.68 -24.76
CA PRO A 208 6.49 -0.39 -24.94
C PRO A 208 5.69 0.84 -24.47
N ASN A 209 4.47 0.67 -23.97
CA ASN A 209 3.70 1.80 -23.45
C ASN A 209 4.33 2.31 -22.16
N PHE A 210 4.28 3.61 -21.96
CA PHE A 210 4.78 4.23 -20.74
C PHE A 210 3.91 3.86 -19.52
N PRO A 211 4.49 3.90 -18.31
CA PRO A 211 3.77 3.56 -17.09
C PRO A 211 2.47 4.32 -16.92
N PHE A 212 1.43 3.61 -16.48
CA PHE A 212 0.16 4.16 -16.04
C PHE A 212 -0.10 3.63 -14.64
N TRP A 213 -0.17 4.53 -13.68
CA TRP A 213 -0.41 4.27 -12.28
C TRP A 213 -1.87 4.54 -11.95
N PHE A 214 -2.45 3.59 -11.24
CA PHE A 214 -3.83 3.64 -10.77
C PHE A 214 -3.82 3.46 -9.25
N SER A 215 -4.15 4.51 -8.52
CA SER A 215 -3.95 4.63 -7.09
C SER A 215 -5.29 4.87 -6.40
N PRO A 216 -5.97 3.82 -5.91
CA PRO A 216 -7.13 3.99 -5.04
C PRO A 216 -6.76 4.79 -3.80
N GLY A 217 -7.65 5.68 -3.35
CA GLY A 217 -7.37 6.54 -2.18
C GLY A 217 -7.05 5.72 -0.92
N GLN A 218 -7.78 4.62 -0.71
CA GLN A 218 -7.41 3.54 0.21
C GLN A 218 -8.24 2.29 -0.11
N PHE A 219 -7.71 1.13 0.26
CA PHE A 219 -8.53 -0.05 0.52
C PHE A 219 -8.96 -0.05 1.98
N THR A 220 -10.22 -0.40 2.24
CA THR A 220 -10.77 -0.64 3.57
C THR A 220 -11.08 -2.12 3.69
N GLY A 221 -10.72 -2.72 4.82
CA GLY A 221 -11.02 -4.11 5.06
C GLY A 221 -11.43 -4.41 6.48
N TYR A 222 -12.12 -5.54 6.61
CA TYR A 222 -12.62 -6.09 7.86
C TYR A 222 -12.34 -7.58 7.85
N ILE A 223 -11.80 -8.09 8.95
CA ILE A 223 -11.58 -9.52 9.13
C ILE A 223 -12.02 -9.96 10.52
N VAL A 224 -12.75 -11.07 10.58
CA VAL A 224 -13.04 -11.79 11.81
C VAL A 224 -12.15 -13.03 11.83
N LEU A 225 -11.09 -12.98 12.62
CA LEU A 225 -10.00 -13.97 12.64
C LEU A 225 -9.89 -14.58 14.03
N SER A 226 -9.70 -15.90 14.10
CA SER A 226 -9.42 -16.56 15.38
C SER A 226 -8.09 -16.08 15.95
N LYS A 227 -7.96 -15.98 17.27
CA LYS A 227 -6.76 -15.43 17.92
C LYS A 227 -5.48 -16.23 17.65
N ASP A 228 -5.63 -17.48 17.25
CA ASP A 228 -4.57 -18.42 16.85
C ASP A 228 -4.39 -18.50 15.32
N SER A 229 -5.11 -17.69 14.53
CA SER A 229 -5.11 -17.65 13.06
C SER A 229 -5.58 -18.92 12.32
N SER A 230 -6.10 -19.92 13.04
CA SER A 230 -6.58 -21.17 12.45
C SER A 230 -7.85 -21.03 11.60
N HIS A 231 -8.68 -20.02 11.87
CA HIS A 231 -10.02 -19.88 11.28
C HIS A 231 -10.36 -18.43 10.89
N VAL A 232 -10.86 -18.23 9.66
CA VAL A 232 -11.36 -16.92 9.19
C VAL A 232 -12.87 -16.99 9.03
N ARG A 233 -13.62 -16.24 9.84
CA ARG A 233 -15.10 -16.23 9.80
C ARG A 233 -15.68 -15.30 8.74
N ASP A 234 -15.10 -14.12 8.58
CA ASP A 234 -15.53 -13.12 7.60
C ASP A 234 -14.28 -12.36 7.14
N PHE A 235 -14.23 -12.06 5.85
CA PHE A 235 -13.18 -11.24 5.26
C PHE A 235 -13.78 -10.37 4.16
N ARG A 236 -13.55 -9.07 4.26
CA ARG A 236 -13.94 -8.08 3.27
C ARG A 236 -12.78 -7.13 3.02
N LEU A 237 -12.55 -6.80 1.76
CA LEU A 237 -11.59 -5.82 1.29
C LEU A 237 -12.24 -5.08 0.12
N PHE A 238 -12.28 -3.76 0.16
CA PHE A 238 -12.90 -2.95 -0.88
C PHE A 238 -12.36 -1.53 -0.93
N VAL A 239 -12.53 -0.84 -2.06
CA VAL A 239 -12.31 0.61 -2.17
C VAL A 239 -13.62 1.32 -1.82
N PRO A 240 -13.64 2.21 -0.81
CA PRO A 240 -14.84 2.99 -0.49
C PRO A 240 -15.32 3.80 -1.71
N ASN A 241 -16.62 3.72 -2.00
CA ASN A 241 -17.27 4.37 -3.14
C ASN A 241 -18.32 5.41 -2.71
N ASN A 242 -18.32 5.79 -1.43
CA ASN A 242 -19.22 6.81 -0.89
C ASN A 242 -18.81 8.25 -1.26
N ARG A 243 -17.66 8.42 -1.92
CA ARG A 243 -17.17 9.70 -2.44
C ARG A 243 -17.21 9.68 -3.96
N SER A 244 -17.44 10.84 -4.57
CA SER A 244 -17.54 10.99 -6.03
C SER A 244 -16.22 10.76 -6.77
N LEU A 245 -15.08 10.82 -6.10
CA LEU A 245 -13.75 10.57 -6.65
C LEU A 245 -12.98 9.77 -5.59
N ASN A 246 -12.47 8.60 -5.98
CA ASN A 246 -11.83 7.65 -5.05
C ASN A 246 -10.56 7.00 -5.64
N VAL A 247 -10.14 7.42 -6.82
CA VAL A 247 -8.91 6.97 -7.47
C VAL A 247 -8.16 8.17 -8.04
N ASP A 248 -6.86 8.18 -7.82
CA ASP A 248 -5.89 9.04 -8.49
C ASP A 248 -5.17 8.24 -9.59
N MET A 249 -4.89 8.89 -10.72
CA MET A 249 -4.24 8.28 -11.87
C MET A 249 -3.13 9.17 -12.37
N GLU A 250 -1.98 8.56 -12.62
CA GLU A 250 -0.82 9.24 -13.16
C GLU A 250 -0.26 8.43 -14.31
N TRP A 251 0.08 9.06 -15.43
CA TRP A 251 0.75 8.32 -16.51
C TRP A 251 1.82 9.14 -17.19
N LEU A 252 2.85 8.42 -17.60
CA LEU A 252 3.93 9.00 -18.37
C LEU A 252 3.54 9.03 -19.85
N TYR A 253 3.91 10.10 -20.55
CA TYR A 253 3.75 10.22 -22.01
C TYR A 253 5.08 10.47 -22.73
N GLY A 254 6.20 10.31 -22.01
CA GLY A 254 7.56 10.43 -22.52
C GLY A 254 8.57 9.81 -21.56
N ALA A 255 9.82 9.68 -22.00
CA ALA A 255 10.88 9.02 -21.24
C ALA A 255 11.43 9.84 -20.04
N SER A 256 11.17 11.16 -19.98
CA SER A 256 11.60 12.00 -18.87
C SER A 256 10.49 12.12 -17.81
N GLU A 257 10.76 11.65 -16.59
CA GLU A 257 9.81 11.63 -15.47
C GLU A 257 9.42 13.02 -14.94
N SER A 258 10.28 14.04 -15.10
CA SER A 258 10.08 15.37 -14.50
C SER A 258 9.22 16.32 -15.33
N SER A 259 8.91 15.98 -16.58
CA SER A 259 8.22 16.86 -17.52
C SER A 259 7.16 16.19 -18.39
N ASN A 260 7.00 14.86 -18.30
CA ASN A 260 6.07 14.10 -19.13
C ASN A 260 5.11 13.25 -18.31
N MET A 261 4.54 13.81 -17.24
CA MET A 261 3.53 13.14 -16.41
C MET A 261 2.20 13.88 -16.51
N GLU A 262 1.16 13.12 -16.81
CA GLU A 262 -0.23 13.57 -16.66
C GLU A 262 -0.80 13.03 -15.37
N VAL A 263 -1.70 13.80 -14.77
CA VAL A 263 -2.47 13.43 -13.58
C VAL A 263 -3.95 13.63 -13.83
N ASP A 264 -4.77 12.73 -13.30
CA ASP A 264 -6.23 12.88 -13.27
C ASP A 264 -6.83 12.09 -12.12
N ILE A 265 -8.06 12.40 -11.77
CA ILE A 265 -8.81 11.74 -10.70
C ILE A 265 -10.12 11.22 -11.26
N GLY A 266 -10.59 10.10 -10.74
CA GLY A 266 -11.81 9.47 -11.24
C GLY A 266 -12.56 8.69 -10.17
N TYR A 267 -13.68 8.12 -10.62
CA TYR A 267 -14.57 7.31 -9.81
C TYR A 267 -14.52 5.84 -10.23
N LEU A 268 -14.19 5.00 -9.26
CA LEU A 268 -14.25 3.55 -9.35
C LEU A 268 -15.47 3.06 -8.54
N PRO A 269 -16.49 2.51 -9.20
CA PRO A 269 -17.71 2.10 -8.52
C PRO A 269 -17.51 0.91 -7.58
N GLN A 270 -16.66 -0.05 -7.95
CA GLN A 270 -16.44 -1.27 -7.18
C GLN A 270 -15.08 -1.90 -7.45
N VAL A 271 -14.35 -2.13 -6.37
CA VAL A 271 -13.22 -3.04 -6.18
C VAL A 271 -13.32 -3.55 -4.76
#